data_AF-A0AAU7LEL9-F1
#
_entry.id   AF-A0AAU7LEL9-F1
#
_cell.length_a   1.000
_cell.length_b   1.000
_cell.length_c   1.000
_cell.angle_alpha   90.00
_cell.angle_beta   90.00
_cell.angle_gamma   90.00
#
_symmetry.space_group_name_H-M   'P 1'
#
loop_
_entity.id
_entity.type
_entity.pdbx_description
1 polymer ?
#
loop_
_entity_poly.entity_id
_entity_poly.type
_entity_poly.pdbx_seq_one_letter_code
_entity_poly.pdbx_strand_id
1 'polypeptide(L)'
;MNNRHTDIASVSHAAETIAELRADHDFAVEYLKAALEELDHPDHRAAGLLALRDVAEAYGGVAAVAAAAGISREALYRALSPQGNPTLKTLLAVLHAVGMRLSVVPAGAALKA
;
A
#
# COMPACT_ATOMS: atom_id res chain seq x y z
N MET A 1 33.74 -24.07 -23.49
CA MET A 1 32.38 -23.55 -23.72
C MET A 1 31.44 -24.12 -22.69
N ASN A 2 30.87 -23.28 -21.83
CA ASN A 2 29.46 -23.32 -21.40
C ASN A 2 29.27 -22.26 -20.30
N ASN A 3 28.95 -21.06 -20.76
CA ASN A 3 28.70 -19.88 -19.95
C ASN A 3 27.28 -19.99 -19.38
N ARG A 4 27.13 -20.45 -18.13
CA ARG A 4 25.86 -20.36 -17.41
C ARG A 4 25.72 -18.93 -16.87
N HIS A 5 25.39 -18.00 -17.76
CA HIS A 5 24.76 -16.73 -17.35
C HIS A 5 23.34 -17.06 -16.92
N THR A 6 23.15 -17.20 -15.61
CA THR A 6 21.80 -17.24 -15.04
C THR A 6 21.48 -15.78 -14.79
N ASP A 7 20.69 -15.18 -15.69
CA ASP A 7 20.20 -13.81 -15.57
C ASP A 7 19.35 -13.70 -14.29
N ILE A 8 19.93 -13.10 -13.25
CA ILE A 8 19.27 -12.84 -11.95
C ILE A 8 18.51 -11.51 -11.97
N ALA A 9 18.41 -10.84 -13.12
CA ALA A 9 17.97 -9.45 -13.25
C ALA A 9 16.55 -9.29 -13.84
N SER A 10 15.59 -10.10 -13.40
CA SER A 10 14.17 -9.93 -13.82
C SER A 10 13.14 -10.28 -12.75
N VAL A 11 13.52 -10.28 -11.46
CA VAL A 11 12.50 -10.15 -10.42
C VAL A 11 11.85 -8.79 -10.67
N SER A 12 10.57 -8.80 -11.08
CA SER A 12 9.79 -7.56 -11.23
C SER A 12 9.97 -6.73 -9.96
N HIS A 13 10.35 -5.46 -10.10
CA HIS A 13 10.56 -4.55 -8.96
C HIS A 13 9.38 -4.60 -7.98
N ALA A 14 8.16 -4.80 -8.47
CA ALA A 14 6.97 -4.95 -7.64
C ALA A 14 7.00 -6.23 -6.76
N ALA A 15 7.48 -7.36 -7.29
CA ALA A 15 7.56 -8.61 -6.54
C ALA A 15 8.62 -8.55 -5.42
N GLU A 16 9.74 -7.87 -5.68
CA GLU A 16 10.77 -7.62 -4.68
C GLU A 16 10.24 -6.70 -3.58
N THR A 17 9.60 -5.58 -3.94
CA THR A 17 8.95 -4.68 -2.97
C THR A 17 7.95 -5.43 -2.09
N ILE A 18 7.07 -6.26 -2.67
CA ILE A 18 6.09 -7.04 -1.90
C ILE A 18 6.78 -8.04 -0.95
N ALA A 19 7.88 -8.64 -1.37
CA ALA A 19 8.65 -9.56 -0.52
C ALA A 19 9.29 -8.82 0.67
N GLU A 20 9.84 -7.64 0.44
CA GLU A 20 10.43 -6.79 1.48
C GLU A 20 9.37 -6.30 2.48
N LEU A 21 8.24 -5.79 1.98
CA LEU A 21 7.08 -5.38 2.80
C LEU A 21 6.57 -6.51 3.72
N ARG A 22 6.68 -7.76 3.27
CA ARG A 22 6.29 -8.93 4.07
C ARG A 22 7.36 -9.31 5.10
N ALA A 23 8.63 -9.11 4.77
CA ALA A 23 9.75 -9.52 5.61
C ALA A 23 10.05 -8.51 6.73
N ASP A 24 9.85 -7.21 6.47
CA ASP A 24 10.14 -6.13 7.39
C ASP A 24 8.89 -5.28 7.65
N HIS A 25 8.37 -5.40 8.88
CA HIS A 25 7.19 -4.67 9.31
C HIS A 25 7.46 -3.17 9.46
N ASP A 26 8.65 -2.78 9.92
CA ASP A 26 8.99 -1.36 10.10
C ASP A 26 9.12 -0.68 8.73
N PHE A 27 9.72 -1.38 7.76
CA PHE A 27 9.71 -0.96 6.37
C PHE A 27 8.29 -0.78 5.82
N ALA A 28 7.39 -1.75 6.07
CA ALA A 28 6.00 -1.64 5.63
C ALA A 28 5.26 -0.44 6.23
N VAL A 29 5.53 -0.11 7.50
CA VAL A 29 4.96 1.08 8.15
C VAL A 29 5.48 2.36 7.50
N GLU A 30 6.79 2.50 7.28
CA GLU A 30 7.36 3.69 6.63
C GLU A 30 6.91 3.82 5.17
N TYR A 31 6.87 2.72 4.44
CA TYR A 31 6.35 2.68 3.08
C TYR A 31 4.89 3.15 3.00
N LEU A 32 4.05 2.70 3.93
CA LEU A 32 2.64 3.10 3.97
C LEU A 32 2.46 4.56 4.39
N LYS A 33 3.31 5.09 5.29
CA LYS A 33 3.32 6.52 5.62
C LYS A 33 3.59 7.36 4.38
N ALA A 34 4.65 7.04 3.65
CA ALA A 34 4.98 7.73 2.39
C ALA A 34 3.81 7.63 1.39
N ALA A 35 3.20 6.45 1.24
CA ALA A 35 2.04 6.27 0.37
C ALA A 35 0.85 7.18 0.76
N LEU A 36 0.60 7.36 2.06
CA LEU A 36 -0.46 8.25 2.55
C LEU A 36 -0.14 9.73 2.33
N GLU A 37 1.13 10.14 2.41
CA GLU A 37 1.57 11.49 2.07
C GLU A 37 1.32 11.80 0.59
N GLU A 38 1.61 10.84 -0.30
CA GLU A 38 1.38 10.99 -1.73
C GLU A 38 -0.10 11.07 -2.13
N LEU A 39 -1.03 10.61 -1.28
CA LEU A 39 -2.47 10.74 -1.54
C LEU A 39 -2.96 12.19 -1.55
N ASP A 40 -2.23 13.12 -0.92
CA ASP A 40 -2.58 14.54 -0.93
C ASP A 40 -2.13 15.24 -2.22
N HIS A 41 -1.11 14.69 -2.90
CA HIS A 41 -0.59 15.24 -4.15
C HIS A 41 -1.38 14.72 -5.36
N PRO A 42 -2.01 15.60 -6.16
CA PRO A 42 -2.86 15.16 -7.28
C PRO A 42 -2.11 14.35 -8.33
N ASP A 43 -0.84 14.68 -8.58
CA ASP A 43 0.00 13.99 -9.57
C ASP A 43 0.52 12.64 -9.09
N HIS A 44 0.55 12.41 -7.77
CA HIS A 44 1.13 11.20 -7.15
C HIS A 44 0.09 10.30 -6.47
N ARG A 45 -1.17 10.75 -6.36
CA ARG A 45 -2.27 9.99 -5.76
C ARG A 45 -2.36 8.56 -6.29
N ALA A 46 -2.21 8.39 -7.61
CA ALA A 46 -2.25 7.08 -8.25
C ALA A 46 -1.15 6.14 -7.71
N ALA A 47 0.07 6.66 -7.52
CA ALA A 47 1.17 5.90 -6.95
C ALA A 47 0.90 5.53 -5.48
N GLY A 48 0.38 6.47 -4.68
CA GLY A 48 -0.01 6.20 -3.29
C GLY A 48 -1.09 5.11 -3.16
N LEU A 49 -2.09 5.10 -4.06
CA LEU A 49 -3.11 4.05 -4.11
C LEU A 49 -2.55 2.69 -4.51
N LEU A 50 -1.59 2.65 -5.43
CA LEU A 50 -0.91 1.41 -5.81
C LEU A 50 -0.01 0.89 -4.70
N ALA A 51 0.70 1.76 -3.99
CA ALA A 51 1.51 1.40 -2.82
C ALA A 51 0.65 0.81 -1.69
N LEU A 52 -0.53 1.38 -1.41
CA LEU A 52 -1.53 0.79 -0.52
C LEU A 52 -1.94 -0.64 -0.93
N ARG A 53 -2.05 -0.88 -2.25
CA ARG A 53 -2.37 -2.20 -2.78
C ARG A 53 -1.20 -3.17 -2.62
N ASP A 54 0.03 -2.72 -2.77
CA ASP A 54 1.23 -3.54 -2.58
C ASP A 54 1.35 -3.98 -1.11
N VAL A 55 1.03 -3.10 -0.15
CA VAL A 55 0.89 -3.48 1.26
C VAL A 55 -0.21 -4.53 1.45
N ALA A 56 -1.39 -4.35 0.85
CA ALA A 56 -2.44 -5.36 0.93
C ALA A 56 -2.01 -6.72 0.34
N GLU A 57 -1.18 -6.72 -0.71
CA GLU A 57 -0.63 -7.94 -1.30
C GLU A 57 0.43 -8.62 -0.41
N ALA A 58 1.28 -7.83 0.25
CA ALA A 58 2.26 -8.33 1.21
C ALA A 58 1.59 -9.00 2.43
N TYR A 59 0.47 -8.45 2.90
CA TYR A 59 -0.24 -8.84 4.13
C TYR A 59 -1.34 -9.90 3.87
N GLY A 60 -0.98 -10.98 3.16
CA GLY A 60 -1.88 -12.11 2.91
C GLY A 60 -2.69 -12.03 1.62
N GLY A 61 -2.46 -10.99 0.81
CA GLY A 61 -3.09 -10.83 -0.50
C GLY A 61 -4.37 -9.99 -0.45
N VAL A 62 -4.67 -9.33 -1.58
CA VAL A 62 -5.86 -8.45 -1.71
C VAL A 62 -7.16 -9.18 -1.32
N ALA A 63 -7.28 -10.48 -1.60
CA ALA A 63 -8.47 -11.25 -1.25
C ALA A 63 -8.66 -11.41 0.27
N ALA A 64 -7.59 -11.72 1.01
CA ALA A 64 -7.64 -11.88 2.46
C ALA A 64 -7.92 -10.53 3.14
N VAL A 65 -7.23 -9.47 2.69
CA VAL A 65 -7.42 -8.12 3.21
C VAL A 65 -8.84 -7.61 2.94
N ALA A 66 -9.39 -7.82 1.74
CA ALA A 66 -10.77 -7.44 1.43
C ALA A 66 -11.78 -8.13 2.35
N ALA A 67 -11.60 -9.44 2.59
CA ALA A 67 -12.45 -10.21 3.49
C ALA A 67 -12.37 -9.68 4.94
N ALA A 68 -11.17 -9.44 5.45
CA ALA A 68 -10.95 -8.86 6.78
C ALA A 68 -11.50 -7.43 6.90
N ALA A 69 -11.44 -6.65 5.82
CA ALA A 69 -11.99 -5.30 5.73
C ALA A 69 -13.52 -5.27 5.49
N GLY A 70 -14.17 -6.42 5.32
CA GLY A 70 -15.62 -6.52 5.12
C GLY A 70 -16.11 -5.98 3.78
N ILE A 71 -15.30 -6.04 2.73
CA ILE A 71 -15.64 -5.59 1.37
C ILE A 71 -15.30 -6.67 0.34
N SER A 72 -15.86 -6.55 -0.87
CA SER A 72 -15.49 -7.47 -1.95
C SER A 72 -14.08 -7.17 -2.48
N ARG A 73 -13.42 -8.20 -3.02
CA ARG A 73 -12.13 -8.04 -3.72
C ARG A 73 -12.21 -7.03 -4.86
N GLU A 74 -13.30 -7.04 -5.62
CA GLU A 74 -13.57 -6.07 -6.69
C GLU A 74 -13.71 -4.65 -6.15
N ALA A 75 -14.39 -4.46 -5.01
CA ALA A 75 -14.50 -3.17 -4.37
C ALA A 75 -13.13 -2.66 -3.91
N LEU A 76 -12.28 -3.52 -3.34
CA LEU A 76 -10.92 -3.17 -2.93
C LEU A 76 -10.04 -2.81 -4.14
N TYR A 77 -10.07 -3.59 -5.22
CA TYR A 77 -9.31 -3.27 -6.44
C TYR A 77 -9.73 -1.95 -7.06
N ARG A 78 -11.04 -1.69 -7.15
CA ARG A 78 -11.55 -0.40 -7.66
C ARG A 78 -11.13 0.75 -6.76
N ALA A 79 -11.24 0.57 -5.44
CA ALA A 79 -10.88 1.59 -4.46
C ALA A 79 -9.38 1.94 -4.50
N LEU A 80 -8.50 0.97 -4.73
CA LEU A 80 -7.04 1.15 -4.80
C LEU A 80 -6.50 1.16 -6.24
N SER A 81 -7.36 1.43 -7.23
CA SER A 81 -6.92 1.61 -8.62
C SER A 81 -6.28 3.00 -8.81
N PRO A 82 -5.55 3.26 -9.92
CA PRO A 82 -4.98 4.58 -10.19
C PRO A 82 -6.02 5.72 -10.22
N GLN A 83 -7.27 5.42 -10.54
CA GLN A 83 -8.42 6.34 -10.52
C GLN A 83 -9.36 6.08 -9.32
N GLY A 84 -8.89 5.30 -8.35
CA GLY A 84 -9.66 4.91 -7.19
C GLY A 84 -9.97 6.08 -6.27
N ASN A 85 -11.02 5.92 -5.49
CA ASN A 85 -11.39 6.86 -4.44
C ASN A 85 -11.89 6.06 -3.23
N PRO A 86 -10.98 5.52 -2.41
CA PRO A 86 -11.37 4.77 -1.23
C PRO A 86 -12.09 5.71 -0.27
N THR A 87 -13.28 5.33 0.19
CA THR A 87 -13.92 6.07 1.28
C THR A 87 -13.05 5.99 2.54
N LEU A 88 -13.20 6.95 3.47
CA LEU A 88 -12.51 6.88 4.76
C LEU A 88 -12.79 5.55 5.48
N LYS A 89 -14.03 5.06 5.43
CA LYS A 89 -14.42 3.75 5.98
C LYS A 89 -13.60 2.62 5.37
N THR A 90 -13.47 2.61 4.04
CA THR A 90 -12.67 1.62 3.30
C THR A 90 -11.21 1.67 3.70
N LEU A 91 -10.62 2.87 3.74
CA LEU A 91 -9.22 3.04 4.11
C LEU A 91 -8.95 2.54 5.53
N LEU A 92 -9.75 2.95 6.51
CA LEU A 92 -9.60 2.52 7.91
C LEU A 92 -9.76 0.99 8.06
N ALA A 93 -10.72 0.38 7.35
CA ALA A 93 -10.93 -1.07 7.40
C ALA A 93 -9.73 -1.84 6.83
N VAL A 94 -9.14 -1.36 5.72
CA VAL A 94 -7.93 -1.93 5.13
C VAL A 94 -6.73 -1.78 6.07
N LEU A 95 -6.53 -0.61 6.65
CA LEU A 95 -5.47 -0.37 7.64
C LEU A 95 -5.57 -1.35 8.81
N HIS A 96 -6.75 -1.49 9.40
CA HIS A 96 -6.97 -2.44 10.49
C HIS A 96 -6.74 -3.89 10.08
N ALA A 97 -7.14 -4.27 8.86
CA ALA A 97 -6.94 -5.62 8.33
C ALA A 97 -5.45 -5.98 8.20
N VAL A 98 -4.59 -4.99 7.92
CA VAL A 98 -3.13 -5.19 7.86
C VAL A 98 -2.42 -4.87 9.18
N GLY A 99 -3.16 -4.70 10.29
CA GLY A 99 -2.60 -4.45 11.62
C GLY A 99 -2.08 -3.02 11.84
N MET A 100 -2.44 -2.08 10.97
CA MET A 100 -2.03 -0.68 11.02
C MET A 100 -3.22 0.24 11.34
N ARG A 101 -2.94 1.49 11.68
CA ARG A 101 -3.97 2.48 12.00
C ARG A 101 -3.60 3.87 11.50
N LEU A 102 -4.61 4.67 11.17
CA LEU A 102 -4.42 6.08 10.90
C LEU A 102 -4.09 6.81 12.21
N SER A 103 -3.21 7.81 12.13
CA SER A 103 -2.86 8.67 13.26
C SER A 103 -2.79 10.13 12.82
N VAL A 104 -3.11 11.03 13.74
CA VAL A 104 -2.91 12.47 13.55
C VAL A 104 -1.60 12.86 14.20
N VAL A 105 -0.73 13.50 13.42
CA VAL A 105 0.56 14.05 13.87
C VAL A 105 0.59 15.55 13.58
N PRO A 106 1.43 16.35 14.26
CA PRO A 106 1.56 17.76 13.93
C PRO A 106 2.01 17.97 12.47
N ALA A 107 1.23 18.71 11.67
CA ALA A 107 1.56 19.07 10.28
C ALA A 107 2.48 20.31 10.18
N GLY A 108 3.13 20.69 11.29
CA GLY A 108 3.82 21.98 11.42
C GLY A 108 2.88 23.09 11.89
N ALA A 109 2.60 24.08 11.04
CA ALA A 109 1.83 25.26 11.41
C ALA A 109 0.32 24.97 11.44
N ALA A 110 -0.27 24.89 12.64
CA ALA A 110 -1.71 24.86 12.82
C ALA A 110 -2.36 26.18 12.37
N LEU A 111 -3.64 26.14 11.98
CA LEU A 111 -4.45 27.35 11.81
C LEU A 111 -4.30 28.21 13.08
N LYS A 112 -3.74 29.41 12.94
CA LYS A 112 -3.79 30.40 14.02
C LYS A 112 -5.24 30.85 14.16
N ALA A 113 -5.77 30.69 15.37
CA ALA A 113 -7.08 31.22 15.75
C ALA A 113 -7.11 32.74 15.64
#